data_AF-A0A6C0AVH0-F1
#
_entry.id   AF-A0A6C0AVH0-F1
#
_cell.length_a   1.000
_cell.length_b   1.000
_cell.length_c   1.000
_cell.angle_alpha   90.00
_cell.angle_beta   90.00
_cell.angle_gamma   90.00
#
_symmetry.space_group_name_H-M   'P 1'
#
loop_
_entity.id
_entity.type
_entity.pdbx_description
1 polymer ?
#
loop_
_entity_poly.entity_id
_entity_poly.type
_entity_poly.pdbx_seq_one_letter_code
_entity_poly.pdbx_strand_id
1 'polypeptide(L)'
;MYVLLYFLLITLFVLLIYKISLDKTKPIQTKLGESVNKNVSNSSIFLNLTKNWKSNFSNMTYNGITIDSYNDKYNANKLVESFNIRVPKIYFVGKYNDLPTGLLDDYANYVIKPRSGHSSKNVFLVSNGIDSFTSKAVTQETLHNSFGLWNDEIIVEELLKDGNSTILDDYKCYVFDGDVKFILHKSYKNGKYTRNWYNRKWESIKPLKTVDNPGVIQKKPPFFNKMINDIETIGKNVFKKCFLRIDFYITHQGPVFGEITPNPANGYGYTDYGLKILDRLCIEYGLA
;
A
#
# COMPACT_ATOMS: atom_id res chain seq x y z
N MET A 1 -32.36 -51.30 11.67
CA MET A 1 -31.97 -50.48 12.85
C MET A 1 -30.48 -50.08 12.82
N TYR A 2 -29.55 -51.00 12.54
CA TYR A 2 -28.10 -50.70 12.50
C TYR A 2 -27.64 -49.76 11.37
N VAL A 3 -28.29 -49.78 10.20
CA VAL A 3 -27.92 -48.91 9.06
C VAL A 3 -28.23 -47.43 9.34
N LEU A 4 -29.34 -47.14 10.01
CA LEU A 4 -29.70 -45.77 10.42
C LEU A 4 -28.74 -45.22 11.48
N LEU A 5 -28.28 -46.07 12.41
CA LEU A 5 -27.29 -45.69 13.42
C LEU A 5 -25.93 -45.36 12.78
N TYR A 6 -25.54 -46.12 11.75
CA TYR A 6 -24.29 -45.90 11.01
C TYR A 6 -24.30 -44.58 10.22
N PHE A 7 -25.42 -44.27 9.55
CA PHE A 7 -25.59 -42.98 8.87
C PHE A 7 -25.56 -41.79 9.84
N LEU A 8 -26.18 -41.94 11.02
CA LEU A 8 -26.16 -40.89 12.05
C LEU A 8 -24.75 -40.64 12.60
N LEU A 9 -23.97 -41.71 12.81
CA LEU A 9 -22.57 -41.63 13.25
C LEU A 9 -21.67 -40.96 12.20
N ILE A 10 -21.86 -41.26 10.91
CA ILE A 10 -21.11 -40.60 9.83
C ILE A 10 -21.46 -39.12 9.74
N THR A 11 -22.75 -38.75 9.84
CA THR A 11 -23.16 -37.33 9.78
C THR A 11 -22.64 -36.55 10.98
N LEU A 12 -22.68 -37.12 12.19
CA LEU A 12 -22.08 -36.52 13.39
C LEU A 12 -20.55 -36.35 13.25
N PHE A 13 -19.86 -37.32 12.65
CA PHE A 13 -18.42 -37.26 12.42
C PHE A 13 -18.04 -36.21 11.37
N VAL A 14 -18.80 -36.10 10.27
CA VAL A 14 -18.62 -35.05 9.25
C VAL A 14 -18.90 -33.67 9.84
N LEU A 15 -19.93 -33.52 10.66
CA LEU A 15 -20.22 -32.25 11.37
C LEU A 15 -19.13 -31.90 12.39
N LEU A 16 -18.55 -32.89 13.06
CA LEU A 16 -17.43 -32.67 13.99
C LEU A 16 -16.17 -32.23 13.24
N ILE A 17 -15.84 -32.86 12.10
CA ILE A 17 -14.73 -32.44 11.23
C ILE A 17 -14.98 -31.03 10.67
N TYR A 18 -16.20 -30.73 10.23
CA TYR A 18 -16.56 -29.40 9.72
C TYR A 18 -16.46 -28.34 10.82
N LYS A 19 -16.88 -28.65 12.06
CA LYS A 19 -16.72 -27.76 13.22
C LYS A 19 -15.25 -27.54 13.60
N ILE A 20 -14.43 -28.58 13.57
CA ILE A 20 -12.97 -28.49 13.80
C ILE A 20 -12.30 -27.67 12.68
N SER A 21 -12.74 -27.81 11.43
CA SER A 21 -12.27 -27.01 10.29
C SER A 21 -12.63 -25.53 10.45
N LEU A 22 -13.88 -25.23 10.84
CA LEU A 22 -14.34 -23.87 11.11
C LEU A 22 -13.59 -23.21 12.27
N ASP A 23 -13.27 -23.95 13.33
CA ASP A 23 -12.44 -23.45 14.45
C ASP A 23 -10.97 -23.22 14.05
N LYS A 24 -10.44 -23.92 13.03
CA LYS A 24 -9.12 -23.66 12.44
C LYS A 24 -9.12 -22.51 11.43
N THR A 25 -10.28 -22.12 10.89
CA THR A 25 -10.44 -20.96 9.98
C THR A 25 -10.90 -19.68 10.67
N LYS A 26 -11.18 -19.71 11.98
CA LYS A 26 -11.26 -18.45 12.73
C LYS A 26 -9.88 -17.79 12.62
N PRO A 27 -9.79 -16.52 12.21
CA PRO A 27 -8.53 -15.81 12.29
C PRO A 27 -8.07 -15.94 13.74
N ILE A 28 -6.87 -16.49 13.94
CA ILE A 28 -6.16 -16.31 15.18
C ILE A 28 -6.01 -14.80 15.29
N GLN A 29 -6.92 -14.14 15.99
CA GLN A 29 -6.64 -12.86 16.63
C GLN A 29 -5.54 -13.18 17.64
N THR A 30 -4.31 -13.26 17.15
CA THR A 30 -3.17 -13.12 18.03
C THR A 30 -3.39 -11.80 18.74
N LYS A 31 -3.46 -11.83 20.06
CA LYS A 31 -3.38 -10.68 20.97
C LYS A 31 -2.03 -9.97 20.82
N LEU A 32 -1.71 -9.53 19.61
CA LEU A 32 -0.56 -8.73 19.22
C LEU A 32 -1.12 -7.39 18.76
N GLY A 33 -1.58 -6.62 19.75
CA GLY A 33 -2.22 -5.32 19.54
C GLY A 33 -2.63 -4.62 20.84
N GLU A 34 -2.83 -5.37 21.93
CA GLU A 34 -3.16 -4.82 23.24
C GLU A 34 -1.93 -4.68 24.15
N SER A 35 -0.95 -3.89 23.71
CA SER A 35 0.03 -3.26 24.62
C SER A 35 0.84 -2.16 23.93
N VAL A 36 0.23 -1.40 23.01
CA VAL A 36 0.64 0.00 22.93
C VAL A 36 -0.10 0.67 24.08
N ASN A 37 0.63 1.18 25.07
CA ASN A 37 0.08 2.01 26.13
C ASN A 37 -0.88 3.01 25.47
N LYS A 38 -2.20 2.89 25.71
CA LYS A 38 -3.23 3.79 25.13
C LYS A 38 -2.86 5.27 25.37
N ASN A 39 -2.10 5.53 26.44
CA ASN A 39 -1.56 6.84 26.81
C ASN A 39 -0.54 7.44 25.81
N VAL A 40 0.25 6.63 25.08
CA VAL A 40 1.23 7.15 24.09
C VAL A 40 0.54 7.54 22.78
N SER A 41 -0.53 6.84 22.39
CA SER A 41 -1.24 7.13 21.14
C SER A 41 -1.99 8.46 21.15
N ASN A 42 -2.37 8.96 22.33
CA ASN A 42 -3.05 10.24 22.49
C ASN A 42 -2.09 11.45 22.58
N SER A 43 -0.78 11.24 22.78
CA SER A 43 0.20 12.33 22.91
C SER A 43 1.14 12.50 21.72
N SER A 44 1.22 11.53 20.79
CA SER A 44 2.08 11.68 19.61
C SER A 44 1.54 12.75 18.66
N ILE A 45 2.38 13.74 18.40
CA ILE A 45 2.14 14.84 17.44
C ILE A 45 1.95 14.25 16.04
N PHE A 46 2.84 13.34 15.64
CA PHE A 46 2.80 12.69 14.34
C PHE A 46 1.50 11.92 14.12
N LEU A 47 1.06 11.10 15.08
CA LEU A 47 -0.19 10.36 14.94
C LEU A 47 -1.41 11.28 14.86
N ASN A 48 -1.42 12.38 15.63
CA ASN A 48 -2.47 13.38 15.54
C ASN A 48 -2.48 14.06 14.16
N LEU A 49 -1.32 14.51 13.69
CA LEU A 49 -1.12 15.13 12.39
C LEU A 49 -1.64 14.26 11.25
N THR A 50 -1.27 12.97 11.21
CA THR A 50 -1.66 12.07 10.12
C THR A 50 -3.11 11.62 10.22
N LYS A 51 -3.65 11.43 11.43
CA LYS A 51 -5.06 11.06 11.62
C LYS A 51 -6.00 12.19 11.17
N ASN A 52 -5.61 13.44 11.42
CA ASN A 52 -6.41 14.63 11.11
C ASN A 52 -5.95 15.34 9.83
N TRP A 53 -5.18 14.66 8.97
CA TRP A 53 -4.48 15.26 7.83
C TRP A 53 -5.38 16.13 6.95
N LYS A 54 -6.53 15.60 6.52
CA LYS A 54 -7.49 16.33 5.68
C LYS A 54 -7.96 17.63 6.33
N SER A 55 -8.22 17.62 7.63
CA SER A 55 -8.64 18.81 8.37
C SER A 55 -7.49 19.82 8.48
N ASN A 56 -6.31 19.33 8.88
CA ASN A 56 -5.11 20.15 9.11
C ASN A 56 -4.64 20.88 7.84
N PHE A 57 -4.87 20.29 6.66
CA PHE A 57 -4.43 20.84 5.38
C PHE A 57 -5.57 21.16 4.41
N SER A 58 -6.79 21.32 4.92
CA SER A 58 -8.01 21.57 4.13
C SER A 58 -7.95 22.82 3.24
N ASN A 59 -7.22 23.86 3.67
CA ASN A 59 -7.06 25.12 2.95
C ASN A 59 -5.93 25.10 1.90
N MET A 60 -5.11 24.05 1.89
CA MET A 60 -3.99 23.97 0.96
C MET A 60 -4.45 23.50 -0.40
N THR A 61 -4.03 24.24 -1.43
CA THR A 61 -4.36 23.93 -2.82
C THR A 61 -3.12 23.98 -3.70
N TYR A 62 -3.16 23.22 -4.79
CA TYR A 62 -2.21 23.30 -5.88
C TYR A 62 -3.01 23.44 -7.18
N ASN A 63 -2.76 24.51 -7.92
CA ASN A 63 -3.54 24.88 -9.12
C ASN A 63 -5.06 24.89 -8.88
N GLY A 64 -5.49 25.41 -7.72
CA GLY A 64 -6.91 25.50 -7.35
C GLY A 64 -7.56 24.20 -6.88
N ILE A 65 -6.81 23.09 -6.83
CA ILE A 65 -7.29 21.79 -6.37
C ILE A 65 -6.78 21.54 -4.95
N THR A 66 -7.66 21.12 -4.03
CA THR A 66 -7.26 20.79 -2.65
C THR A 66 -6.31 19.60 -2.63
N ILE A 67 -5.27 19.68 -1.81
CA ILE A 67 -4.21 18.66 -1.82
C ILE A 67 -4.68 17.28 -1.31
N ASP A 68 -5.76 17.21 -0.54
CA ASP A 68 -6.43 15.95 -0.12
C ASP A 68 -6.96 15.14 -1.29
N SER A 69 -7.32 15.81 -2.40
CA SER A 69 -7.79 15.12 -3.60
C SER A 69 -6.74 14.19 -4.21
N TYR A 70 -5.45 14.40 -3.89
CA TYR A 70 -4.34 13.56 -4.36
C TYR A 70 -4.11 12.31 -3.50
N ASN A 71 -4.95 12.05 -2.48
CA ASN A 71 -5.05 10.71 -1.89
C ASN A 71 -5.82 9.73 -2.81
N ASP A 72 -6.55 10.25 -3.80
CA ASP A 72 -7.12 9.45 -4.89
C ASP A 72 -6.01 9.05 -5.87
N LYS A 73 -5.89 7.75 -6.17
CA LYS A 73 -4.79 7.24 -7.00
C LYS A 73 -4.80 7.84 -8.40
N TYR A 74 -5.97 8.06 -9.00
CA TYR A 74 -6.03 8.61 -10.36
C TYR A 74 -5.62 10.10 -10.37
N ASN A 75 -6.15 10.90 -9.44
CA ASN A 75 -5.74 12.30 -9.32
C ASN A 75 -4.24 12.44 -9.01
N ALA A 76 -3.69 11.57 -8.16
CA ALA A 76 -2.26 11.54 -7.87
C ALA A 76 -1.42 11.23 -9.11
N ASN A 77 -1.83 10.26 -9.93
CA ASN A 77 -1.16 9.97 -11.20
C ASN A 77 -1.15 11.20 -12.11
N LYS A 78 -2.30 11.89 -12.27
CA LYS A 78 -2.39 13.11 -13.09
C LYS A 78 -1.54 14.26 -12.57
N LEU A 79 -1.48 14.44 -11.25
CA LEU A 79 -0.59 15.42 -10.63
C LEU A 79 0.87 15.12 -10.98
N VAL A 80 1.31 13.88 -10.73
CA VAL A 80 2.73 13.48 -10.89
C VAL A 80 3.15 13.49 -12.36
N GLU A 81 2.28 13.06 -13.26
CA GLU A 81 2.48 13.13 -14.72
C GLU A 81 2.73 14.58 -15.18
N SER A 82 2.08 15.59 -14.55
CA SER A 82 2.27 16.99 -14.90
C SER A 82 3.67 17.54 -14.57
N PHE A 83 4.43 16.86 -13.71
CA PHE A 83 5.85 17.13 -13.45
C PHE A 83 6.80 16.37 -14.38
N ASN A 84 6.27 15.70 -15.42
CA ASN A 84 7.04 14.83 -16.32
C ASN A 84 7.75 13.68 -15.58
N ILE A 85 7.14 13.21 -14.48
CA ILE A 85 7.58 12.06 -13.71
C ILE A 85 6.77 10.84 -14.16
N ARG A 86 7.44 9.70 -14.35
CA ARG A 86 6.80 8.50 -14.88
C ARG A 86 5.77 7.96 -13.90
N VAL A 87 4.58 7.70 -14.44
CA VAL A 87 3.46 7.01 -13.81
C VAL A 87 3.13 5.74 -14.61
N PRO A 88 2.45 4.73 -14.03
CA PRO A 88 1.91 3.62 -14.80
C PRO A 88 0.91 4.13 -15.85
N LYS A 89 0.97 3.58 -17.06
CA LYS A 89 -0.06 3.89 -18.08
C LYS A 89 -1.43 3.40 -17.58
N ILE A 90 -2.41 4.30 -17.56
CA ILE A 90 -3.78 3.98 -17.14
C ILE A 90 -4.58 3.48 -18.35
N TYR A 91 -5.21 2.32 -18.23
CA TYR A 91 -6.08 1.73 -19.25
C TYR A 91 -7.56 2.01 -18.98
N PHE A 92 -7.97 2.05 -17.71
CA PHE A 92 -9.36 2.33 -17.32
C PHE A 92 -9.44 2.91 -15.91
N VAL A 93 -10.41 3.81 -15.69
CA VAL A 93 -10.83 4.30 -14.37
C VAL A 93 -12.34 4.46 -14.39
N GLY A 94 -13.02 3.89 -13.40
CA GLY A 94 -14.48 3.97 -13.28
C GLY A 94 -15.01 2.83 -12.43
N LYS A 95 -16.33 2.65 -12.43
CA LYS A 95 -16.95 1.52 -11.73
C LYS A 95 -16.66 0.21 -12.45
N TYR A 96 -16.58 -0.87 -11.70
CA TYR A 96 -16.32 -2.21 -12.25
C TYR A 96 -17.32 -2.61 -13.35
N ASN A 97 -18.60 -2.32 -13.17
CA ASN A 97 -19.64 -2.65 -14.16
C ASN A 97 -19.56 -1.79 -15.43
N ASP A 98 -18.80 -0.70 -15.41
CA ASP A 98 -18.56 0.16 -16.58
C ASP A 98 -17.28 -0.25 -17.34
N LEU A 99 -16.57 -1.31 -16.88
CA LEU A 99 -15.40 -1.84 -17.55
C LEU A 99 -15.79 -2.36 -18.94
N PRO A 100 -15.18 -1.84 -20.03
CA PRO A 100 -15.52 -2.28 -21.37
C PRO A 100 -15.27 -3.78 -21.55
N THR A 101 -16.24 -4.47 -22.16
CA THR A 101 -16.10 -5.89 -22.49
C THR A 101 -14.90 -6.08 -23.42
N GLY A 102 -14.04 -7.04 -23.10
CA GLY A 102 -12.83 -7.34 -23.86
C GLY A 102 -11.61 -6.48 -23.52
N LEU A 103 -11.73 -5.40 -22.74
CA LEU A 103 -10.60 -4.52 -22.42
C LEU A 103 -9.43 -5.30 -21.81
N LEU A 104 -9.70 -6.22 -20.88
CA LEU A 104 -8.65 -7.00 -20.22
C LEU A 104 -8.00 -8.02 -21.17
N ASP A 105 -8.71 -8.44 -22.22
CA ASP A 105 -8.20 -9.39 -23.22
C ASP A 105 -7.18 -8.71 -24.16
N ASP A 106 -7.27 -7.38 -24.33
CA ASP A 106 -6.31 -6.57 -25.09
C ASP A 106 -4.93 -6.48 -24.41
N TYR A 107 -4.85 -6.74 -23.10
CA TYR A 107 -3.63 -6.59 -22.32
C TYR A 107 -3.21 -7.91 -21.67
N ALA A 108 -2.14 -8.50 -22.20
CA ALA A 108 -1.49 -9.64 -21.55
C ALA A 108 -1.00 -9.33 -20.13
N ASN A 109 -0.76 -8.06 -19.79
CA ASN A 109 -0.23 -7.64 -18.49
C ASN A 109 -0.92 -6.37 -17.98
N TYR A 110 -1.49 -6.42 -16.79
CA TYR A 110 -2.14 -5.29 -16.16
C TYR A 110 -2.20 -5.43 -14.64
N VAL A 111 -2.41 -4.31 -13.96
CA VAL A 111 -2.85 -4.27 -12.57
C VAL A 111 -4.31 -3.85 -12.54
N ILE A 112 -5.14 -4.57 -11.80
CA ILE A 112 -6.51 -4.12 -11.46
C ILE A 112 -6.62 -3.99 -9.94
N LYS A 113 -7.07 -2.82 -9.48
CA LYS A 113 -7.10 -2.45 -8.06
C LYS A 113 -8.22 -1.45 -7.74
N PRO A 114 -8.65 -1.36 -6.46
CA PRO A 114 -9.53 -0.29 -6.03
C PRO A 114 -8.89 1.09 -6.24
N ARG A 115 -9.69 2.03 -6.73
CA ARG A 115 -9.30 3.43 -6.92
C ARG A 115 -8.85 4.06 -5.60
N SER A 116 -9.58 3.80 -4.52
CA SER A 116 -9.30 4.30 -3.17
C SER A 116 -8.84 3.16 -2.22
N GLY A 117 -8.30 3.51 -1.04
CA GLY A 117 -7.87 2.55 -0.03
C GLY A 117 -6.40 2.11 -0.14
N HIS A 118 -5.88 1.51 0.95
CA HIS A 118 -4.43 1.34 1.19
C HIS A 118 -4.04 -0.03 1.78
N SER A 119 -4.93 -1.04 1.75
CA SER A 119 -4.71 -2.33 2.41
C SER A 119 -4.09 -3.41 1.52
N SER A 120 -3.78 -3.09 0.26
CA SER A 120 -3.44 -4.06 -0.80
C SER A 120 -4.51 -5.13 -1.05
N LYS A 121 -5.64 -5.10 -0.36
CA LYS A 121 -6.78 -5.98 -0.60
C LYS A 121 -7.35 -5.68 -1.98
N ASN A 122 -7.69 -6.75 -2.71
CA ASN A 122 -8.21 -6.70 -4.07
C ASN A 122 -7.24 -6.03 -5.07
N VAL A 123 -5.92 -6.11 -4.85
CA VAL A 123 -4.93 -5.70 -5.84
C VAL A 123 -4.43 -6.94 -6.57
N PHE A 124 -4.63 -7.00 -7.88
CA PHE A 124 -4.21 -8.13 -8.71
C PHE A 124 -3.11 -7.69 -9.67
N LEU A 125 -1.99 -8.41 -9.68
CA LEU A 125 -0.86 -8.17 -10.58
C LEU A 125 -0.90 -9.25 -11.66
N VAL A 126 -1.64 -8.98 -12.73
CA VAL A 126 -2.01 -9.98 -13.73
C VAL A 126 -0.98 -10.03 -14.85
N SER A 127 -0.36 -11.20 -15.03
CA SER A 127 0.52 -11.50 -16.15
C SER A 127 0.03 -12.77 -16.82
N ASN A 128 -0.35 -12.68 -18.09
CA ASN A 128 -0.95 -13.75 -18.89
C ASN A 128 -2.12 -14.45 -18.16
N GLY A 129 -3.02 -13.65 -17.57
CA GLY A 129 -4.19 -14.15 -16.85
C GLY A 129 -3.92 -14.74 -15.45
N ILE A 130 -2.66 -14.72 -14.97
CA ILE A 130 -2.27 -15.24 -13.65
C ILE A 130 -1.94 -14.09 -12.71
N ASP A 131 -2.47 -14.13 -11.49
CA ASP A 131 -2.09 -13.19 -10.42
C ASP A 131 -0.73 -13.56 -9.82
N SER A 132 0.17 -12.59 -9.79
CA SER A 132 1.54 -12.75 -9.33
C SER A 132 1.66 -13.05 -7.84
N PHE A 133 0.69 -12.63 -7.01
CA PHE A 133 0.74 -12.91 -5.58
C PHE A 133 0.31 -14.33 -5.24
N THR A 134 -0.73 -14.83 -5.90
CA THR A 134 -1.35 -16.11 -5.56
C THR A 134 -0.98 -17.24 -6.52
N SER A 135 -0.39 -16.93 -7.68
CA SER A 135 -0.16 -17.87 -8.78
C SER A 135 -1.45 -18.55 -9.28
N LYS A 136 -2.61 -17.91 -9.08
CA LYS A 136 -3.92 -18.41 -9.53
C LYS A 136 -4.39 -17.62 -10.74
N ALA A 137 -5.22 -18.26 -11.57
CA ALA A 137 -5.90 -17.59 -12.66
C ALA A 137 -6.84 -16.50 -12.13
N VAL A 138 -6.84 -15.35 -12.80
CA VAL A 138 -7.79 -14.26 -12.55
C VAL A 138 -8.93 -14.41 -13.54
N THR A 139 -10.07 -14.87 -13.02
CA THR A 139 -11.29 -15.11 -13.81
C THR A 139 -12.28 -13.95 -13.66
N GLN A 140 -13.28 -13.88 -14.54
CA GLN A 140 -14.40 -12.94 -14.37
C GLN A 140 -15.10 -13.11 -13.02
N GLU A 141 -15.26 -14.35 -12.55
CA GLU A 141 -15.81 -14.65 -11.22
C GLU A 141 -14.93 -14.07 -10.10
N THR A 142 -13.60 -14.22 -10.21
CA THR A 142 -12.65 -13.65 -9.24
C THR A 142 -12.80 -12.14 -9.15
N LEU A 143 -12.89 -11.46 -10.30
CA LEU A 143 -13.04 -10.01 -10.36
C LEU A 143 -14.42 -9.57 -9.89
N HIS A 144 -15.49 -10.27 -10.26
CA HIS A 144 -16.86 -9.98 -9.81
C HIS A 144 -17.00 -10.12 -8.29
N ASN A 145 -16.44 -11.17 -7.70
CA ASN A 145 -16.42 -11.35 -6.24
C ASN A 145 -15.59 -10.28 -5.52
N SER A 146 -14.59 -9.72 -6.21
CA SER A 146 -13.70 -8.70 -5.64
C SER A 146 -14.25 -7.29 -5.74
N PHE A 147 -14.93 -6.96 -6.84
CA PHE A 147 -15.34 -5.59 -7.20
C PHE A 147 -16.80 -5.46 -7.60
N GLY A 148 -17.39 -6.51 -8.18
CA GLY A 148 -18.72 -6.46 -8.79
C GLY A 148 -19.87 -6.43 -7.79
N LEU A 149 -19.73 -7.07 -6.63
CA LEU A 149 -20.80 -7.13 -5.61
C LEU A 149 -21.27 -5.75 -5.14
N TRP A 150 -20.34 -4.79 -5.05
CA TRP A 150 -20.61 -3.42 -4.62
C TRP A 150 -20.41 -2.40 -5.75
N ASN A 151 -20.09 -2.89 -6.95
CA ASN A 151 -19.73 -2.09 -8.12
C ASN A 151 -18.65 -1.05 -7.79
N ASP A 152 -17.53 -1.52 -7.25
CA ASP A 152 -16.43 -0.69 -6.75
C ASP A 152 -15.84 0.21 -7.84
N GLU A 153 -15.37 1.39 -7.44
CA GLU A 153 -14.48 2.23 -8.27
C GLU A 153 -13.10 1.57 -8.38
N ILE A 154 -12.67 1.28 -9.61
CA ILE A 154 -11.43 0.58 -9.91
C ILE A 154 -10.51 1.39 -10.82
N ILE A 155 -9.25 0.98 -10.86
CA ILE A 155 -8.26 1.38 -11.84
C ILE A 155 -7.71 0.11 -12.49
N VAL A 156 -7.59 0.13 -13.83
CA VAL A 156 -6.78 -0.81 -14.60
C VAL A 156 -5.59 -0.06 -15.17
N GLU A 157 -4.38 -0.52 -14.90
CA GLU A 157 -3.13 0.15 -15.27
C GLU A 157 -2.03 -0.82 -15.72
N GLU A 158 -0.95 -0.26 -16.26
CA GLU A 158 0.28 -0.97 -16.63
C GLU A 158 0.83 -1.81 -15.47
N LEU A 159 1.08 -3.09 -15.73
CA LEU A 159 1.90 -3.90 -14.83
C LEU A 159 3.38 -3.57 -15.03
N LEU A 160 3.96 -2.90 -14.04
CA LEU A 160 5.39 -2.62 -14.00
C LEU A 160 6.19 -3.91 -13.83
N LYS A 161 7.31 -4.02 -14.54
CA LYS A 161 8.21 -5.18 -14.48
C LYS A 161 9.67 -4.74 -14.38
N ASP A 162 10.46 -5.56 -13.71
CA ASP A 162 11.91 -5.48 -13.71
C ASP A 162 12.51 -6.86 -14.00
N GLY A 163 12.99 -7.03 -15.23
CA GLY A 163 13.27 -8.35 -15.80
C GLY A 163 12.01 -9.23 -15.78
N ASN A 164 12.14 -10.42 -15.17
CA ASN A 164 11.03 -11.36 -15.02
C ASN A 164 10.18 -11.11 -13.75
N SER A 165 10.55 -10.16 -12.90
CA SER A 165 9.79 -9.87 -11.68
C SER A 165 8.61 -8.95 -11.97
N THR A 166 7.43 -9.38 -11.54
CA THR A 166 6.19 -8.58 -11.56
C THR A 166 5.88 -7.95 -10.19
N ILE A 167 6.43 -8.53 -9.11
CA ILE A 167 6.34 -7.95 -7.77
C ILE A 167 7.62 -7.15 -7.54
N LEU A 168 7.50 -5.84 -7.64
CA LEU A 168 8.61 -4.91 -7.46
C LEU A 168 8.81 -4.56 -5.98
N ASP A 169 10.04 -4.17 -5.67
CA ASP A 169 10.33 -3.52 -4.40
C ASP A 169 9.62 -2.17 -4.31
N ASP A 170 9.06 -1.90 -3.15
CA ASP A 170 8.22 -0.74 -2.86
C ASP A 170 8.98 0.21 -1.92
N TYR A 171 9.26 1.43 -2.40
CA TYR A 171 10.03 2.45 -1.72
C TYR A 171 9.10 3.51 -1.15
N LYS A 172 8.74 3.34 0.11
CA LYS A 172 7.77 4.19 0.80
C LYS A 172 8.49 5.32 1.51
N CYS A 173 8.51 6.50 0.89
CA CYS A 173 9.30 7.63 1.36
C CYS A 173 8.44 8.55 2.24
N TYR A 174 8.89 8.79 3.46
CA TYR A 174 8.29 9.72 4.41
C TYR A 174 8.85 11.11 4.15
N VAL A 175 7.98 12.02 3.73
CA VAL A 175 8.29 13.37 3.27
C VAL A 175 7.80 14.38 4.29
N PHE A 176 8.68 15.28 4.72
CA PHE A 176 8.39 16.37 5.65
C PHE A 176 8.81 17.69 5.01
N ASP A 177 7.89 18.65 4.90
CA ASP A 177 8.11 19.95 4.26
C ASP A 177 8.77 19.84 2.87
N GLY A 178 8.35 18.83 2.10
CA GLY A 178 8.85 18.55 0.76
C GLY A 178 10.17 17.78 0.68
N ASP A 179 10.82 17.45 1.80
CA ASP A 179 12.06 16.67 1.82
C ASP A 179 11.84 15.23 2.30
N VAL A 180 12.46 14.27 1.63
CA VAL A 180 12.48 12.86 2.09
C VAL A 180 13.37 12.74 3.34
N LYS A 181 12.83 12.17 4.42
CA LYS A 181 13.58 11.93 5.68
C LYS A 181 13.84 10.44 5.92
N PHE A 182 12.82 9.62 5.72
CA PHE A 182 12.91 8.17 5.90
C PHE A 182 12.36 7.42 4.71
N ILE A 183 12.87 6.21 4.51
CA ILE A 183 12.49 5.35 3.41
C ILE A 183 12.26 3.97 3.98
N LEU A 184 11.03 3.49 3.87
CA LEU A 184 10.70 2.10 4.14
C LEU A 184 10.81 1.33 2.82
N HIS A 185 11.86 0.53 2.71
CA HIS A 185 12.05 -0.40 1.62
C HIS A 185 11.35 -1.72 1.93
N LYS A 186 10.27 -2.01 1.20
CA LYS A 186 9.51 -3.24 1.32
C LYS A 186 9.82 -4.13 0.12
N SER A 187 10.45 -5.28 0.38
CA SER A 187 10.79 -6.27 -0.65
C SER A 187 9.98 -7.55 -0.44
N TYR A 188 9.57 -8.19 -1.54
CA TYR A 188 8.91 -9.49 -1.53
C TYR A 188 9.74 -10.52 -2.28
N LYS A 189 10.28 -11.50 -1.55
CA LYS A 189 11.08 -12.58 -2.14
C LYS A 189 10.71 -13.90 -1.49
N ASN A 190 10.59 -14.95 -2.30
CA ASN A 190 10.32 -16.33 -1.84
C ASN A 190 9.11 -16.41 -0.88
N GLY A 191 8.01 -15.74 -1.24
CA GLY A 191 6.78 -15.76 -0.43
C GLY A 191 6.81 -14.88 0.82
N LYS A 192 7.90 -14.14 1.08
CA LYS A 192 8.10 -13.38 2.32
C LYS A 192 8.35 -11.91 2.06
N TYR A 193 7.69 -11.07 2.85
CA TYR A 193 7.99 -9.64 2.90
C TYR A 193 9.11 -9.36 3.90
N THR A 194 10.05 -8.51 3.49
CA THR A 194 11.03 -7.86 4.36
C THR A 194 10.82 -6.35 4.32
N ARG A 195 11.14 -5.68 5.42
CA ARG A 195 10.91 -4.25 5.61
C ARG A 195 12.12 -3.62 6.28
N ASN A 196 12.92 -2.91 5.50
CA ASN A 196 14.12 -2.23 5.97
C ASN A 196 13.89 -0.72 5.96
N TRP A 197 14.31 -0.05 7.03
CA TRP A 197 14.27 1.41 7.11
C TRP A 197 15.63 2.01 6.82
N TYR A 198 15.62 3.05 6.01
CA TYR A 198 16.78 3.85 5.71
C TYR A 198 16.49 5.33 5.97
N ASN A 199 17.54 6.09 6.26
CA ASN A 199 17.47 7.54 6.15
C ASN A 199 17.64 7.99 4.68
N ARG A 200 17.55 9.30 4.45
CA ARG A 200 17.76 9.94 3.15
C ARG A 200 19.11 9.66 2.47
N LYS A 201 20.14 9.26 3.22
CA LYS A 201 21.46 8.88 2.68
C LYS A 201 21.57 7.39 2.34
N TRP A 202 20.48 6.64 2.46
CA TRP A 202 20.45 5.17 2.33
C TRP A 202 21.24 4.45 3.44
N GLU A 203 21.37 5.06 4.62
CA GLU A 203 21.96 4.41 5.79
C GLU A 203 20.86 3.71 6.58
N SER A 204 21.07 2.44 6.95
CA SER A 204 20.09 1.65 7.70
C SER A 204 19.81 2.29 9.06
N ILE A 205 18.54 2.34 9.44
CA ILE A 205 18.11 2.82 10.77
C ILE A 205 17.28 1.75 11.49
N LYS A 206 17.04 1.96 12.78
CA LYS A 206 16.15 1.09 13.55
C LYS A 206 14.73 1.15 12.98
N PRO A 207 13.98 0.04 12.96
CA PRO A 207 12.61 0.04 12.48
C PRO A 207 11.71 1.07 13.18
N LEU A 208 11.00 1.88 12.39
CA LEU A 208 10.04 2.84 12.93
C LEU A 208 8.69 2.17 13.25
N LYS A 209 8.47 0.93 12.79
CA LYS A 209 7.25 0.15 13.01
C LYS A 209 7.52 -1.23 13.60
N THR A 210 6.57 -1.71 14.41
CA THR A 210 6.62 -2.99 15.14
C THR A 210 6.41 -4.19 14.22
N VAL A 211 5.68 -4.02 13.12
CA VAL A 211 5.37 -5.10 12.16
C VAL A 211 6.49 -5.33 11.14
N ASP A 212 7.59 -4.60 11.25
CA ASP A 212 8.65 -4.62 10.26
C ASP A 212 9.67 -5.69 10.64
N ASN A 213 9.65 -6.78 9.86
CA ASN A 213 10.69 -7.80 9.90
C ASN A 213 11.83 -7.34 9.00
N PRO A 214 12.94 -6.82 9.56
CA PRO A 214 14.08 -6.41 8.75
C PRO A 214 14.64 -7.62 8.01
N GLY A 215 14.94 -7.42 6.73
CA GLY A 215 15.64 -8.40 5.92
C GLY A 215 17.15 -8.16 5.97
N VAL A 216 17.86 -8.76 5.03
CA VAL A 216 19.26 -8.38 4.76
C VAL A 216 19.28 -6.92 4.31
N ILE A 217 20.25 -6.14 4.82
CA ILE A 217 20.48 -4.75 4.38
C ILE A 217 20.76 -4.76 2.87
N GLN A 218 20.07 -3.89 2.14
CA GLN A 218 20.10 -3.84 0.70
C GLN A 218 21.06 -2.76 0.22
N LYS A 219 21.76 -3.04 -0.89
CA LYS A 219 22.54 -2.02 -1.58
C LYS A 219 21.61 -0.90 -2.06
N LYS A 220 22.14 0.32 -2.14
CA LYS A 220 21.42 1.46 -2.70
C LYS A 220 20.96 1.12 -4.13
N PRO A 221 19.66 1.25 -4.45
CA PRO A 221 19.16 0.80 -5.73
C PRO A 221 19.66 1.71 -6.87
N PRO A 222 19.71 1.19 -8.11
CA PRO A 222 19.91 2.05 -9.28
C PRO A 222 18.81 3.12 -9.31
N PHE A 223 19.13 4.29 -9.87
CA PHE A 223 18.21 5.45 -9.94
C PHE A 223 17.72 6.02 -8.60
N PHE A 224 18.28 5.61 -7.45
CA PHE A 224 17.92 6.16 -6.14
C PHE A 224 17.86 7.69 -6.10
N ASN A 225 18.92 8.35 -6.58
CA ASN A 225 18.98 9.82 -6.58
C ASN A 225 17.88 10.44 -7.45
N LYS A 226 17.53 9.79 -8.58
CA LYS A 226 16.44 10.27 -9.43
C LYS A 226 15.09 10.12 -8.73
N MET A 227 14.81 8.95 -8.15
CA MET A 227 13.58 8.71 -7.38
C MET A 227 13.40 9.76 -6.29
N ILE A 228 14.46 10.03 -5.54
CA ILE A 228 14.46 11.03 -4.48
C ILE A 228 14.22 12.44 -5.03
N ASN A 229 14.86 12.82 -6.13
CA ASN A 229 14.65 14.13 -6.76
C ASN A 229 13.21 14.28 -7.28
N ASP A 230 12.64 13.23 -7.88
CA ASP A 230 11.25 13.20 -8.34
C ASP A 230 10.28 13.42 -7.15
N ILE A 231 10.50 12.70 -6.04
CA ILE A 231 9.69 12.81 -4.81
C ILE A 231 9.80 14.21 -4.19
N GLU A 232 11.01 14.75 -4.05
CA GLU A 232 11.21 16.07 -3.45
C GLU A 232 10.71 17.20 -4.36
N THR A 233 10.71 17.00 -5.69
CA THR A 233 10.08 17.94 -6.62
C THR A 233 8.58 18.04 -6.37
N ILE A 234 7.88 16.91 -6.26
CA ILE A 234 6.46 16.88 -5.91
C ILE A 234 6.24 17.50 -4.53
N GLY A 235 7.04 17.06 -3.53
CA GLY A 235 6.95 17.52 -2.16
C GLY A 235 7.10 19.03 -2.01
N LYS A 236 8.11 19.63 -2.65
CA LYS A 236 8.43 21.08 -2.53
C LYS A 236 7.43 21.97 -3.27
N ASN A 237 6.89 21.50 -4.40
CA ASN A 237 5.99 22.31 -5.23
C ASN A 237 4.52 22.20 -4.79
N VAL A 238 4.10 21.04 -4.27
CA VAL A 238 2.68 20.75 -3.99
C VAL A 238 2.38 20.65 -2.50
N PHE A 239 3.28 20.02 -1.74
CA PHE A 239 3.04 19.59 -0.36
C PHE A 239 3.98 20.23 0.65
N LYS A 240 4.45 21.44 0.36
CA LYS A 240 5.27 22.21 1.29
C LYS A 240 4.48 22.48 2.57
N LYS A 241 5.12 22.40 3.74
CA LYS A 241 4.49 22.48 5.07
C LYS A 241 3.50 21.35 5.37
N CYS A 242 3.64 20.20 4.71
CA CYS A 242 2.92 18.98 5.06
C CYS A 242 3.88 17.85 5.45
N PHE A 243 3.32 16.86 6.13
CA PHE A 243 3.84 15.50 6.09
C PHE A 243 3.03 14.68 5.08
N LEU A 244 3.66 13.79 4.33
CA LEU A 244 2.99 12.69 3.64
C LEU A 244 3.97 11.56 3.34
N ARG A 245 3.44 10.40 2.93
CA ARG A 245 4.24 9.35 2.33
C ARG A 245 4.04 9.34 0.82
N ILE A 246 5.14 9.25 0.07
CA ILE A 246 5.13 9.11 -1.38
C ILE A 246 5.84 7.81 -1.72
N ASP A 247 5.14 6.94 -2.45
CA ASP A 247 5.59 5.60 -2.76
C ASP A 247 6.04 5.52 -4.22
N PHE A 248 7.16 4.85 -4.43
CA PHE A 248 7.74 4.62 -5.75
C PHE A 248 8.15 3.16 -5.93
N TYR A 249 8.15 2.72 -7.17
CA TYR A 249 8.83 1.52 -7.64
C TYR A 249 10.06 1.93 -8.44
N ILE A 250 11.02 1.01 -8.61
CA ILE A 250 12.16 1.19 -9.50
C ILE A 250 12.16 0.05 -10.52
N THR A 251 12.29 0.40 -11.80
CA THR A 251 12.43 -0.54 -12.93
C THR A 251 13.76 -0.30 -13.64
N HIS A 252 14.13 -1.18 -14.58
CA HIS A 252 15.26 -0.94 -15.48
C HIS A 252 15.22 0.40 -16.24
N GLN A 253 14.05 1.00 -16.45
CA GLN A 253 13.88 2.31 -17.11
C GLN A 253 13.88 3.49 -16.13
N GLY A 254 13.99 3.22 -14.82
CA GLY A 254 13.98 4.23 -13.78
C GLY A 254 12.78 4.15 -12.82
N PRO A 255 12.64 5.18 -11.97
CA PRO A 255 11.61 5.23 -10.94
C PRO A 255 10.24 5.46 -11.56
N VAL A 256 9.22 4.83 -10.98
CA VAL A 256 7.82 4.98 -11.36
C VAL A 256 7.01 5.25 -10.11
N PHE A 257 6.18 6.28 -10.17
CA PHE A 257 5.28 6.65 -9.08
C PHE A 257 4.30 5.52 -8.75
N GLY A 258 4.03 5.31 -7.45
CA GLY A 258 3.08 4.32 -6.95
C GLY A 258 1.82 4.96 -6.36
N GLU A 259 1.95 5.61 -5.20
CA GLU A 259 0.85 6.26 -4.51
C GLU A 259 1.30 7.42 -3.60
N ILE A 260 0.37 8.31 -3.29
CA ILE A 260 0.48 9.27 -2.18
C ILE A 260 -0.36 8.75 -1.02
N THR A 261 0.18 8.79 0.20
CA THR A 261 -0.51 8.31 1.40
C THR A 261 -0.32 9.30 2.56
N PRO A 262 -1.35 10.10 2.87
CA PRO A 262 -1.31 11.06 3.99
C PRO A 262 -1.30 10.41 5.38
N ASN A 263 -1.95 9.26 5.54
CA ASN A 263 -2.05 8.55 6.82
C ASN A 263 -1.50 7.11 6.75
N PRO A 264 -0.17 6.92 6.77
CA PRO A 264 0.44 5.61 6.59
C PRO A 264 0.02 4.59 7.65
N ALA A 265 -0.52 3.45 7.19
CA ALA A 265 -1.02 2.35 8.03
C ALA A 265 -2.10 2.78 9.04
N ASN A 266 -2.87 3.83 8.73
CA ASN A 266 -3.90 4.39 9.62
C ASN A 266 -3.37 4.75 11.02
N GLY A 267 -2.09 5.10 11.14
CA GLY A 267 -1.45 5.41 12.42
C GLY A 267 -1.07 4.20 13.27
N TYR A 268 -1.27 2.96 12.79
CA TYR A 268 -0.96 1.76 13.56
C TYR A 268 0.46 1.25 13.36
N GLY A 269 0.93 0.52 14.39
CA GLY A 269 2.13 -0.30 14.33
C GLY A 269 3.43 0.47 14.38
N TYR A 270 3.46 1.71 14.90
CA TYR A 270 4.71 2.43 15.14
C TYR A 270 5.38 1.97 16.44
N THR A 271 6.72 1.98 16.47
CA THR A 271 7.49 1.76 17.71
C THR A 271 7.57 3.07 18.52
N ASP A 272 7.82 2.99 19.82
CA ASP A 272 8.07 4.19 20.65
C ASP A 272 9.26 5.02 20.14
N TYR A 273 10.30 4.34 19.65
CA TYR A 273 11.43 4.98 18.98
C TYR A 273 11.00 5.71 17.71
N GLY A 274 10.18 5.06 16.88
CA GLY A 274 9.65 5.63 15.65
C GLY A 274 8.81 6.88 15.91
N LEU A 275 7.87 6.81 16.86
CA LEU A 275 7.03 7.95 17.24
C LEU A 275 7.86 9.13 17.75
N LYS A 276 8.84 8.89 18.63
CA LYS A 276 9.72 9.96 19.16
C LYS A 276 10.47 10.70 18.06
N ILE A 277 10.94 9.99 17.04
CA ILE A 277 11.67 10.61 15.92
C ILE A 277 10.72 11.34 14.98
N LEU A 278 9.57 10.76 14.66
CA LEU A 278 8.58 11.38 13.79
C LEU A 278 7.96 12.62 14.44
N ASP A 279 7.67 12.59 15.74
CA ASP A 279 7.21 13.76 16.52
C ASP A 279 8.27 14.89 16.50
N ARG A 280 9.55 14.55 16.64
CA ARG A 280 10.64 15.54 16.54
C ARG A 280 10.66 16.23 15.19
N LEU A 281 10.49 15.47 14.10
CA LEU A 281 10.41 16.08 12.76
C LEU A 281 9.17 16.96 12.62
N CYS A 282 8.01 16.56 13.17
CA CYS A 282 6.85 17.44 13.17
C CYS A 282 7.15 18.79 13.84
N ILE A 283 7.84 18.79 14.98
CA ILE A 283 8.25 20.02 15.66
C ILE A 283 9.26 20.83 14.83
N GLU A 284 10.32 20.17 14.36
CA GLU A 284 11.40 20.79 13.58
C GLU A 284 10.89 21.51 12.33
N TYR A 285 9.91 20.92 11.65
CA TYR A 285 9.30 21.46 10.43
C TYR A 285 8.04 22.30 10.69
N GLY A 286 7.69 22.58 11.95
CA GLY A 286 6.53 23.40 12.30
C GLY A 286 5.19 22.80 11.85
N LEU A 287 5.07 21.47 11.91
CA LEU A 287 3.87 20.68 11.60
C LEU A 287 3.08 20.25 12.85
N ALA A 288 3.50 20.72 14.03
CA ALA A 288 2.89 20.42 15.33
C ALA A 288 1.80 21.41 15.71
#